data_AF-X1I318-F1
#
_entry.id   AF-X1I318-F1
#
_cell.length_a   1.000
_cell.length_b   1.000
_cell.length_c   1.000
_cell.angle_alpha   90.00
_cell.angle_beta   90.00
_cell.angle_gamma   90.00
#
_symmetry.space_group_name_H-M   'P 1'
#
loop_
_entity.id
_entity.type
_entity.pdbx_description
1 polymer ?
#
loop_
_entity_poly.entity_id
_entity_poly.type
_entity_poly.pdbx_seq_one_letter_code
_entity_poly.pdbx_strand_id
1 'polypeptide(L)'
;MHKLVEYSHALNVKGAKRLIEREVPEVWEVLEEVIKTRPVLLNRAPTLHRLGIQAFEPVLIEGSAIQIHPLVCSAFNADFDGDQMAVHVPLSIEAVAECRELMLSSRNLLRPANGEPEVGPSKDMVLGCYYLTLERPGMKGEGMIFSSYEEADLAYQLGKVHIHARIKFCHQSSVDQEPSLINTTVGRVLFNAVLPPELRFVNELLDKAALKKLVAEGYKKLGLEGTAELVDAIKDI
;
A
#
# COMPACT_ATOMS: atom_id res chain seq x y z
N MET A 1 -3.91 32.07 -1.35
CA MET A 1 -4.01 33.56 -1.44
C MET A 1 -2.86 34.17 -2.22
N HIS A 2 -1.59 34.04 -1.80
CA HIS A 2 -0.45 34.61 -2.55
C HIS A 2 -0.35 34.09 -3.99
N LYS A 3 -0.49 32.78 -4.21
CA LYS A 3 -0.53 32.16 -5.55
C LYS A 3 -1.62 32.72 -6.47
N LEU A 4 -2.80 33.07 -5.93
CA LEU A 4 -3.89 33.68 -6.73
C LEU A 4 -3.54 35.10 -7.20
N VAL A 5 -2.71 35.82 -6.45
CA VAL A 5 -2.20 37.14 -6.85
C VAL A 5 -1.07 36.99 -7.86
N GLU A 6 -0.19 36.01 -7.65
CA GLU A 6 0.92 35.68 -8.55
C GLU A 6 0.44 35.29 -9.95
N TYR A 7 -0.61 34.46 -10.05
CA TYR A 7 -1.24 34.08 -11.32
C TYR A 7 -2.21 35.14 -11.88
N SER A 8 -2.23 36.35 -11.31
CA SER A 8 -3.07 37.47 -11.76
C SER A 8 -4.58 37.21 -11.74
N HIS A 9 -5.06 36.16 -11.03
CA HIS A 9 -6.49 35.96 -10.77
C HIS A 9 -7.05 37.01 -9.80
N ALA A 10 -6.20 37.58 -8.93
CA ALA A 10 -6.57 38.66 -8.02
C ALA A 10 -5.53 39.78 -7.99
N LEU A 11 -6.00 41.03 -8.03
CA LEU A 11 -5.13 42.22 -7.96
C LEU A 11 -4.50 42.43 -6.57
N ASN A 12 -5.14 41.94 -5.49
CA ASN A 12 -4.65 42.09 -4.13
C ASN A 12 -5.18 40.97 -3.22
N VAL A 13 -4.61 40.85 -2.01
CA VAL A 13 -4.98 39.83 -1.02
C VAL A 13 -6.47 39.88 -0.64
N LYS A 14 -7.07 41.07 -0.57
CA LYS A 14 -8.51 41.23 -0.26
C LYS A 14 -9.39 40.68 -1.40
N GLY A 15 -8.99 40.89 -2.65
CA GLY A 15 -9.62 40.32 -3.84
C GLY A 15 -9.51 38.80 -3.85
N ALA A 16 -8.33 38.27 -3.55
CA ALA A 16 -8.11 36.83 -3.45
C ALA A 16 -9.01 36.19 -2.37
N LYS A 17 -9.17 36.85 -1.22
CA LYS A 17 -10.08 36.38 -0.16
C LYS A 17 -11.53 36.26 -0.65
N ARG A 18 -12.03 37.27 -1.39
CA ARG A 18 -13.39 37.24 -1.95
C ARG A 18 -13.59 36.14 -2.98
N LEU A 19 -12.56 35.81 -3.77
CA LEU A 19 -12.62 34.70 -4.73
C LEU A 19 -12.71 33.35 -4.01
N ILE A 20 -11.93 33.17 -2.94
CA ILE A 20 -11.99 31.97 -2.10
C ILE A 20 -13.37 31.83 -1.45
N GLU A 21 -13.92 32.90 -0.88
CA GLU A 21 -15.26 32.90 -0.27
C GLU A 21 -16.39 32.60 -1.28
N ARG A 22 -16.14 32.78 -2.58
CA ARG A 22 -17.07 32.46 -3.67
C ARG A 22 -16.84 31.10 -4.30
N GLU A 23 -15.81 30.38 -3.87
CA GLU A 23 -15.48 29.02 -4.34
C GLU A 23 -15.35 28.91 -5.87
N VAL A 24 -14.77 29.93 -6.50
CA VAL A 24 -14.60 29.96 -7.97
C VAL A 24 -13.65 28.85 -8.46
N PRO A 25 -13.83 28.30 -9.68
CA PRO A 25 -13.04 27.19 -10.21
C PRO A 25 -11.52 27.39 -10.11
N GLU A 26 -11.04 28.61 -10.36
CA GLU A 26 -9.61 28.95 -10.34
C GLU A 26 -8.98 28.77 -8.94
N VAL A 27 -9.77 28.83 -7.87
CA VAL A 27 -9.28 28.58 -6.51
C VAL A 27 -8.91 27.10 -6.34
N TRP A 28 -9.66 26.19 -6.95
CA TRP A 28 -9.43 24.76 -6.86
C TRP A 28 -8.18 24.34 -7.63
N GLU A 29 -7.97 24.89 -8.83
CA GLU A 29 -6.75 24.65 -9.62
C GLU A 29 -5.49 25.09 -8.84
N VAL A 30 -5.53 26.28 -8.25
CA VAL A 30 -4.42 26.78 -7.44
C VAL A 30 -4.25 25.99 -6.15
N LEU A 31 -5.34 25.52 -5.53
CA LEU A 31 -5.27 24.69 -4.35
C LEU A 31 -4.57 23.36 -4.65
N GLU A 32 -4.94 22.68 -5.74
CA GLU A 32 -4.33 21.41 -6.16
C GLU A 32 -2.82 21.55 -6.38
N GLU A 33 -2.37 22.68 -6.93
CA GLU A 33 -0.95 22.93 -7.12
C GLU A 33 -0.22 23.18 -5.79
N VAL A 34 -0.82 23.95 -4.88
CA VAL A 34 -0.20 24.30 -3.59
C VAL A 34 -0.01 23.07 -2.72
N ILE A 35 -1.00 22.16 -2.68
CA ILE A 35 -0.96 20.99 -1.81
C ILE A 35 0.11 19.96 -2.22
N LYS A 36 0.46 19.86 -3.51
CA LYS A 36 1.53 18.96 -4.01
C LYS A 36 2.89 19.23 -3.36
N THR A 37 3.11 20.46 -2.90
CA THR A 37 4.38 20.86 -2.26
C THR A 37 4.36 20.72 -0.74
N ARG A 38 3.21 20.43 -0.12
CA ARG A 38 3.03 20.53 1.33
C ARG A 38 2.41 19.25 1.90
N PRO A 39 3.19 18.42 2.63
CA PRO A 39 2.63 17.31 3.37
C PRO A 39 1.77 17.82 4.54
N VAL A 40 0.88 16.96 5.02
CA VAL A 40 0.06 17.18 6.21
C VAL A 40 0.38 16.13 7.26
N LEU A 41 0.31 16.49 8.53
CA LEU A 41 0.45 15.57 9.64
C LEU A 41 -0.93 15.10 10.10
N LEU A 42 -1.12 13.79 10.15
CA LEU A 42 -2.29 13.18 10.79
C LEU A 42 -1.92 12.70 12.19
N ASN A 43 -2.81 12.97 13.14
CA ASN A 43 -2.70 12.52 14.52
C ASN A 43 -4.03 11.96 15.01
N ARG A 44 -3.99 10.85 15.75
CA ARG A 44 -5.14 10.30 16.48
C ARG A 44 -4.86 10.35 17.98
N ALA A 45 -5.79 10.93 18.74
CA ALA A 45 -5.72 10.93 20.20
C ALA A 45 -6.33 9.63 20.77
N PRO A 46 -5.75 9.03 21.83
CA PRO A 46 -4.50 9.39 22.50
C PRO A 46 -3.25 8.90 21.74
N THR A 47 -2.21 9.74 21.67
CA THR A 47 -0.94 9.40 21.01
C THR A 47 -0.03 8.62 21.96
N LEU A 48 0.03 7.29 21.81
CA LEU A 48 0.82 6.42 22.69
C LEU A 48 2.29 6.29 22.29
N HIS A 49 2.60 6.48 21.00
CA HIS A 49 3.95 6.32 20.45
C HIS A 49 4.12 7.16 19.20
N ARG A 50 5.38 7.33 18.74
CA ARG A 50 5.70 8.18 17.58
C ARG A 50 4.91 7.85 16.31
N LEU A 51 4.55 6.58 16.09
CA LEU A 51 3.79 6.17 14.90
C LEU A 51 2.32 6.65 14.91
N GLY A 52 1.83 7.19 16.03
CA GLY A 52 0.52 7.83 16.11
C GLY A 52 0.48 9.24 15.51
N ILE A 53 1.62 9.75 15.01
CA ILE A 53 1.71 10.96 14.20
C ILE A 53 2.55 10.64 12.96
N GLN A 54 1.97 10.79 11.77
CA GLN A 54 2.69 10.57 10.51
C GLN A 54 2.34 11.65 9.49
N ALA A 55 3.27 11.88 8.56
CA ALA A 55 3.09 12.78 7.44
C ALA A 55 2.53 12.04 6.21
N PHE A 56 1.60 12.68 5.53
CA PHE A 56 0.96 12.22 4.30
C PHE A 56 0.95 13.32 3.25
N GLU A 57 0.93 12.93 1.99
CA GLU A 57 0.63 13.84 0.89
C GLU A 57 -0.89 13.93 0.73
N PRO A 58 -1.49 15.11 0.87
CA PRO A 58 -2.93 15.26 0.78
C PRO A 58 -3.43 15.10 -0.66
N VAL A 59 -4.52 14.34 -0.82
CA VAL A 59 -5.26 14.21 -2.08
C VAL A 59 -6.62 14.87 -1.91
N LEU A 60 -7.01 15.75 -2.84
CA LEU A 60 -8.34 16.36 -2.82
C LEU A 60 -9.39 15.30 -3.15
N ILE A 61 -10.40 15.23 -2.31
CA ILE A 61 -11.56 14.36 -2.46
C ILE A 61 -12.82 15.16 -2.20
N GLU A 62 -13.94 14.68 -2.73
CA GLU A 62 -15.25 15.19 -2.36
C GLU A 62 -15.69 14.61 -1.00
N GLY A 63 -16.45 15.40 -0.24
CA GLY A 63 -16.98 15.00 1.07
C GLY A 63 -16.21 15.61 2.25
N SER A 64 -16.62 15.21 3.46
CA SER A 64 -16.09 15.79 4.72
C SER A 64 -15.35 14.78 5.60
N ALA A 65 -15.15 13.55 5.10
CA ALA A 65 -14.44 12.49 5.82
C ALA A 65 -13.00 12.36 5.31
N ILE A 66 -12.04 12.20 6.22
CA ILE A 66 -10.65 11.96 5.87
C ILE A 66 -10.50 10.49 5.46
N GLN A 67 -9.91 10.25 4.29
CA GLN A 67 -9.51 8.91 3.87
C GLN A 67 -8.06 8.65 4.28
N ILE A 68 -7.82 7.51 4.92
CA ILE A 68 -6.48 7.06 5.32
C ILE A 68 -6.20 5.68 4.76
N HIS A 69 -4.92 5.39 4.53
CA HIS A 69 -4.52 4.10 4.00
C HIS A 69 -4.80 2.96 5.00
N PRO A 70 -5.42 1.82 4.60
CA PRO A 70 -5.73 0.74 5.55
C PRO A 70 -4.50 0.18 6.29
N LEU A 71 -3.33 0.16 5.63
CA LEU A 71 -2.10 -0.36 6.22
C LEU A 71 -1.51 0.51 7.35
N VAL A 72 -1.88 1.79 7.42
CA VAL A 72 -1.42 2.68 8.51
C VAL A 72 -2.37 2.67 9.70
N CYS A 73 -3.54 2.04 9.58
CA CYS A 73 -4.53 2.02 10.66
C CYS A 73 -4.01 1.31 11.92
N SER A 74 -3.14 0.30 11.77
CA SER A 74 -2.46 -0.37 12.90
C SER A 74 -1.60 0.62 13.69
N ALA A 75 -0.84 1.46 12.99
CA ALA A 75 0.03 2.48 13.58
C ALA A 75 -0.75 3.58 14.33
N PHE A 76 -1.95 3.95 13.87
CA PHE A 76 -2.82 4.88 14.59
C PHE A 76 -3.69 4.20 15.65
N ASN A 77 -3.70 2.86 15.69
CA ASN A 77 -4.65 2.05 16.42
C ASN A 77 -6.11 2.49 16.15
N ALA A 78 -6.40 2.83 14.89
CA ALA A 78 -7.65 3.42 14.44
C ALA A 78 -8.56 2.38 13.78
N ASP A 79 -9.87 2.57 13.92
CA ASP A 79 -10.91 1.89 13.16
C ASP A 79 -11.92 2.89 12.56
N PHE A 80 -12.92 2.39 11.84
CA PHE A 80 -13.82 3.20 11.02
C PHE A 80 -15.26 3.20 11.57
N ASP A 81 -15.41 3.25 12.89
CA ASP A 81 -16.72 3.25 13.59
C ASP A 81 -17.12 4.63 14.12
N GLY A 82 -16.32 5.67 13.87
CA GLY A 82 -16.57 7.04 14.33
C GLY A 82 -15.32 7.79 14.82
N ASP A 83 -14.15 7.16 14.75
CA ASP A 83 -12.86 7.77 15.07
C ASP A 83 -12.62 9.10 14.33
N GLN A 84 -11.96 10.02 15.04
CA GLN A 84 -11.59 11.34 14.53
C GLN A 84 -10.08 11.51 14.54
N MET A 85 -9.57 12.22 13.53
CA MET A 85 -8.16 12.55 13.42
C MET A 85 -7.97 14.06 13.26
N ALA A 86 -6.91 14.58 13.89
CA ALA A 86 -6.49 15.96 13.71
C ALA A 86 -5.52 16.06 12.53
N VAL A 87 -5.69 17.10 11.71
CA VAL A 87 -4.79 17.43 10.60
C VAL A 87 -3.99 18.68 10.97
N HIS A 88 -2.67 18.59 10.91
CA HIS A 88 -1.78 19.74 11.13
C HIS A 88 -1.00 20.06 9.85
N VAL A 89 -0.83 21.35 9.56
CA VAL A 89 -0.12 21.81 8.36
C VAL A 89 1.22 22.44 8.78
N PRO A 90 2.37 21.86 8.40
CA PRO A 90 3.67 22.48 8.62
C PRO A 90 3.79 23.76 7.77
N LEU A 91 4.26 24.85 8.38
CA LEU A 91 4.33 26.17 7.74
C LEU A 91 5.74 26.53 7.27
N SER A 92 6.77 26.23 8.07
CA SER A 92 8.17 26.54 7.74
C SER A 92 8.74 25.53 6.75
N ILE A 93 9.73 25.96 5.96
CA ILE A 93 10.36 25.12 4.95
C ILE A 93 11.11 23.96 5.63
N GLU A 94 11.72 24.24 6.78
CA GLU A 94 12.43 23.26 7.60
C GLU A 94 11.47 22.19 8.12
N ALA A 95 10.28 22.58 8.59
CA ALA A 95 9.28 21.61 9.06
C ALA A 95 8.72 20.76 7.91
N VAL A 96 8.54 21.35 6.72
CA VAL A 96 8.12 20.61 5.52
C VAL A 96 9.19 19.59 5.10
N ALA A 97 10.47 19.99 5.12
CA ALA A 97 11.59 19.11 4.83
C ALA A 97 11.65 17.95 5.84
N GLU A 98 11.57 18.25 7.14
CA GLU A 98 11.55 17.23 8.20
C GLU A 98 10.38 16.25 8.05
N CYS A 99 9.19 16.75 7.72
CA CYS A 99 8.02 15.90 7.49
C CYS A 99 8.26 14.90 6.35
N ARG A 100 8.85 15.34 5.24
CA ARG A 100 9.17 14.48 4.09
C ARG A 100 10.29 13.51 4.40
N GLU A 101 11.35 13.98 5.04
CA GLU A 101 12.55 13.19 5.31
C GLU A 101 12.35 12.14 6.41
N LEU A 102 11.59 12.45 7.45
CA LEU A 102 11.52 11.61 8.66
C LEU A 102 10.12 11.10 9.00
N MET A 103 9.07 11.89 8.72
CA MET A 103 7.72 11.60 9.23
C MET A 103 6.80 10.93 8.19
N LEU A 104 7.21 10.87 6.93
CA LEU A 104 6.43 10.26 5.86
C LEU A 104 6.06 8.81 6.23
N SER A 105 4.81 8.41 5.99
CA SER A 105 4.31 7.07 6.34
C SER A 105 5.14 5.93 5.73
N SER A 106 5.62 6.10 4.49
CA SER A 106 6.47 5.13 3.78
C SER A 106 7.84 4.90 4.43
N ARG A 107 8.31 5.82 5.27
CA ARG A 107 9.56 5.66 6.03
C ARG A 107 9.36 4.97 7.38
N ASN A 108 8.13 4.95 7.88
CA ASN A 108 7.77 4.48 9.21
C ASN A 108 7.16 3.07 9.17
N LEU A 109 7.80 2.15 8.44
CA LEU A 109 7.31 0.78 8.24
C LEU A 109 7.55 -0.14 9.43
N LEU A 110 8.59 0.12 10.22
CA LEU A 110 9.00 -0.73 11.34
C LEU A 110 8.65 -0.10 12.68
N ARG A 111 8.33 -0.95 13.66
CA ARG A 111 8.19 -0.57 15.07
C ARG A 111 9.54 -0.14 15.63
N PRO A 112 9.65 1.06 16.22
CA PRO A 112 10.89 1.51 16.89
C PRO A 112 11.33 0.61 18.04
N ALA A 113 10.38 -0.08 18.70
CA ALA A 113 10.65 -0.86 19.91
C ALA A 113 11.35 -2.21 19.65
N ASN A 114 11.02 -2.89 18.55
CA ASN A 114 11.49 -4.26 18.28
C ASN A 114 11.91 -4.51 16.83
N GLY A 115 11.81 -3.51 15.94
CA GLY A 115 12.20 -3.63 14.54
C GLY A 115 11.30 -4.53 13.69
N GLU A 116 10.16 -4.98 14.22
CA GLU A 116 9.19 -5.73 13.44
C GLU A 116 8.39 -4.80 12.52
N PRO A 117 7.92 -5.28 11.36
CA PRO A 117 6.99 -4.51 10.51
C PRO A 117 5.70 -4.16 11.26
N GLU A 118 5.38 -2.87 11.33
CA GLU A 118 4.09 -2.37 11.82
C GLU A 118 3.06 -2.28 10.71
N VAL A 119 3.55 -1.93 9.53
CA VAL A 119 2.77 -1.84 8.30
C VAL A 119 2.72 -3.25 7.71
N GLY A 120 1.50 -3.79 7.58
CA GLY A 120 1.31 -5.12 7.02
C GLY A 120 -0.16 -5.45 6.79
N PRO A 121 -0.47 -6.44 5.95
CA PRO A 121 -1.84 -6.85 5.67
C PRO A 121 -2.56 -7.26 6.95
N SER A 122 -3.81 -6.83 7.10
CA SER A 122 -4.62 -7.14 8.27
C SER A 122 -6.01 -7.60 7.88
N LYS A 123 -6.70 -8.29 8.81
CA LYS A 123 -8.09 -8.76 8.68
C LYS A 123 -8.35 -9.40 7.30
N ASP A 124 -9.15 -8.76 6.46
CA ASP A 124 -9.65 -9.28 5.20
C ASP A 124 -8.53 -9.55 4.18
N MET A 125 -7.47 -8.74 4.19
CA MET A 125 -6.31 -8.93 3.32
C MET A 125 -5.60 -10.25 3.64
N VAL A 126 -5.49 -10.57 4.95
CA VAL A 126 -4.92 -11.84 5.40
C VAL A 126 -5.83 -12.99 4.99
N LEU A 127 -7.15 -12.82 5.10
CA LEU A 127 -8.11 -13.83 4.70
C LEU A 127 -8.06 -14.11 3.19
N GLY A 128 -7.93 -13.07 2.37
CA GLY A 128 -7.76 -13.17 0.91
C GLY A 128 -6.50 -13.95 0.54
N CYS A 129 -5.34 -13.56 1.10
CA CYS A 129 -4.08 -14.27 0.90
C CYS A 129 -4.14 -15.74 1.37
N TYR A 130 -4.75 -15.97 2.54
CA TYR A 130 -4.90 -17.31 3.09
C TYR A 130 -5.77 -18.19 2.20
N TYR A 131 -6.90 -17.66 1.73
CA TYR A 131 -7.80 -18.37 0.82
C TYR A 131 -7.10 -18.66 -0.51
N LEU A 132 -6.45 -17.66 -1.10
CA LEU A 132 -5.70 -17.78 -2.35
C LEU A 132 -4.62 -18.88 -2.28
N THR A 133 -3.90 -18.97 -1.17
CA THR A 133 -2.79 -19.94 -1.01
C THR A 133 -3.21 -21.32 -0.48
N LEU A 134 -4.51 -21.49 -0.24
CA LEU A 134 -5.09 -22.74 0.25
C LEU A 134 -5.03 -23.85 -0.81
N GLU A 135 -4.82 -25.07 -0.34
CA GLU A 135 -4.67 -26.26 -1.16
C GLU A 135 -5.79 -27.25 -0.86
N ARG A 136 -6.47 -27.74 -1.91
CA ARG A 136 -7.52 -28.76 -1.76
C ARG A 136 -7.31 -29.88 -2.78
N PRO A 137 -7.36 -31.15 -2.34
CA PRO A 137 -7.30 -32.28 -3.28
C PRO A 137 -8.61 -32.41 -4.06
N GLY A 138 -8.55 -32.99 -5.25
CA GLY A 138 -9.73 -33.31 -6.08
C GLY A 138 -10.34 -32.10 -6.81
N MET A 139 -9.59 -31.01 -6.94
CA MET A 139 -10.07 -29.80 -7.59
C MET A 139 -9.85 -29.83 -9.11
N LYS A 140 -10.67 -29.09 -9.85
CA LYS A 140 -10.58 -28.99 -11.30
C LYS A 140 -9.21 -28.46 -11.73
N GLY A 141 -8.53 -29.16 -12.63
CA GLY A 141 -7.18 -28.79 -13.09
C GLY A 141 -6.03 -29.38 -12.27
N GLU A 142 -6.32 -30.32 -11.36
CA GLU A 142 -5.28 -31.03 -10.62
C GLU A 142 -4.32 -31.79 -11.54
N GLY A 143 -3.02 -31.67 -11.27
CA GLY A 143 -1.95 -32.31 -12.02
C GLY A 143 -1.55 -31.61 -13.32
N MET A 144 -2.21 -30.50 -13.68
CA MET A 144 -1.81 -29.68 -14.83
C MET A 144 -0.42 -29.06 -14.61
N ILE A 145 0.28 -28.84 -15.71
CA ILE A 145 1.63 -28.27 -15.73
C ILE A 145 1.55 -26.91 -16.40
N PHE A 146 2.10 -25.89 -15.76
CA PHE A 146 2.15 -24.52 -16.27
C PHE A 146 3.60 -24.05 -16.36
N SER A 147 3.89 -23.31 -17.43
CA SER A 147 5.23 -22.82 -17.73
C SER A 147 5.43 -21.34 -17.42
N SER A 148 4.35 -20.56 -17.36
CA SER A 148 4.37 -19.12 -17.14
C SER A 148 3.22 -18.66 -16.24
N TYR A 149 3.36 -17.49 -15.63
CA TYR A 149 2.33 -16.92 -14.76
C TYR A 149 1.08 -16.55 -15.56
N GLU A 150 1.27 -16.05 -16.78
CA GLU A 150 0.21 -15.65 -17.71
C GLU A 150 -0.64 -16.84 -18.16
N GLU A 151 -0.01 -18.00 -18.37
CA GLU A 151 -0.72 -19.24 -18.73
C GLU A 151 -1.60 -19.73 -17.58
N ALA A 152 -1.11 -19.65 -16.34
CA ALA A 152 -1.86 -20.02 -15.15
C ALA A 152 -3.05 -19.07 -14.91
N ASP A 153 -2.83 -17.76 -15.07
CA ASP A 153 -3.89 -16.74 -14.96
C ASP A 153 -4.95 -16.91 -16.04
N LEU A 154 -4.54 -17.07 -17.31
CA LEU A 154 -5.48 -17.33 -18.41
C LEU A 154 -6.31 -18.59 -18.17
N ALA A 155 -5.69 -19.69 -17.71
CA ALA A 155 -6.40 -20.93 -17.41
C ALA A 155 -7.41 -20.75 -16.27
N TYR A 156 -7.09 -19.92 -15.28
CA TYR A 156 -8.00 -19.57 -14.19
C TYR A 156 -9.17 -18.72 -14.69
N GLN A 157 -8.90 -17.66 -15.46
CA GLN A 157 -9.92 -16.77 -16.04
C GLN A 157 -10.88 -17.52 -16.99
N LEU A 158 -10.37 -18.49 -17.76
CA LEU A 158 -11.19 -19.37 -18.59
C LEU A 158 -11.97 -20.44 -17.80
N GLY A 159 -11.82 -20.48 -16.47
CA GLY A 159 -12.46 -21.44 -15.58
C GLY A 159 -12.02 -22.89 -15.83
N LYS A 160 -10.84 -23.10 -16.43
CA LYS A 160 -10.29 -24.43 -16.72
C LYS A 160 -9.65 -25.06 -15.48
N VAL A 161 -9.08 -24.23 -14.61
CA VAL A 161 -8.49 -24.65 -13.33
C VAL A 161 -9.16 -23.94 -12.16
N HIS A 162 -9.17 -24.58 -11.00
CA HIS A 162 -9.61 -23.98 -9.76
C HIS A 162 -8.43 -23.40 -8.99
N ILE A 163 -8.63 -22.31 -8.25
CA ILE A 163 -7.57 -21.60 -7.52
C ILE A 163 -6.82 -22.48 -6.50
N HIS A 164 -7.52 -23.36 -5.79
CA HIS A 164 -6.93 -24.34 -4.86
C HIS A 164 -6.40 -25.63 -5.51
N ALA A 165 -6.40 -25.76 -6.84
CA ALA A 165 -5.97 -26.99 -7.52
C ALA A 165 -4.45 -27.17 -7.42
N ARG A 166 -4.02 -28.40 -7.12
CA ARG A 166 -2.62 -28.80 -7.11
C ARG A 166 -2.08 -28.88 -8.53
N ILE A 167 -1.07 -28.10 -8.85
CA ILE A 167 -0.45 -28.02 -10.17
C ILE A 167 1.06 -28.18 -10.06
N LYS A 168 1.71 -28.45 -11.19
CA LYS A 168 3.16 -28.33 -11.30
C LYS A 168 3.48 -27.03 -12.04
N PHE A 169 4.30 -26.20 -11.43
CA PHE A 169 4.73 -24.94 -12.04
C PHE A 169 6.21 -25.03 -12.37
N CYS A 170 6.56 -24.63 -13.59
CA CYS A 170 7.96 -24.52 -14.00
C CYS A 170 8.48 -23.17 -13.51
N HIS A 171 9.32 -23.16 -12.49
CA HIS A 171 9.88 -21.95 -11.92
C HIS A 171 11.38 -21.91 -12.13
N GLN A 172 11.85 -20.76 -12.61
CA GLN A 172 13.26 -20.43 -12.71
C GLN A 172 13.56 -19.34 -11.67
N SER A 173 14.30 -19.72 -10.62
CA SER A 173 14.62 -18.81 -9.50
C SER A 173 15.68 -17.76 -9.86
N SER A 174 16.55 -18.07 -10.83
CA SER A 174 17.60 -17.17 -11.31
C SER A 174 17.89 -17.45 -12.79
N VAL A 175 18.36 -16.44 -13.53
CA VAL A 175 18.75 -16.58 -14.95
C VAL A 175 19.79 -17.70 -15.15
N ASP A 176 20.64 -17.93 -14.16
CA ASP A 176 21.71 -18.94 -14.19
C ASP A 176 21.29 -20.34 -13.72
N GLN A 177 20.07 -20.51 -13.21
CA GLN A 177 19.57 -21.81 -12.73
C GLN A 177 18.64 -22.47 -13.76
N GLU A 178 18.75 -23.80 -13.85
CA GLU A 178 17.83 -24.58 -14.69
C GLU A 178 16.40 -24.48 -14.14
N PRO A 179 15.40 -24.38 -15.04
CA PRO A 179 14.00 -24.34 -14.63
C PRO A 179 13.61 -25.65 -13.93
N SER A 180 13.05 -25.52 -12.74
CA SER A 180 12.65 -26.67 -11.92
C SER A 180 11.13 -26.78 -11.84
N LEU A 181 10.63 -28.01 -11.82
CA LEU A 181 9.20 -28.30 -11.63
C LEU A 181 8.90 -28.36 -10.14
N ILE A 182 8.14 -27.38 -9.64
CA ILE A 182 7.68 -27.32 -8.26
C ILE A 182 6.20 -27.70 -8.16
N ASN A 183 5.84 -28.48 -7.15
CA ASN A 183 4.45 -28.77 -6.82
C ASN A 183 3.88 -27.58 -6.04
N THR A 184 2.82 -26.97 -6.54
CA THR A 184 2.20 -25.78 -5.94
C THR A 184 0.69 -25.74 -6.23
N THR A 185 0.03 -24.61 -5.97
CA THR A 185 -1.37 -24.38 -6.34
C THR A 185 -1.49 -23.22 -7.32
N VAL A 186 -2.58 -23.19 -8.09
CA VAL A 186 -2.87 -22.07 -9.01
C VAL A 186 -2.85 -20.75 -8.25
N GLY A 187 -3.50 -20.69 -7.09
CA GLY A 187 -3.55 -19.47 -6.29
C GLY A 187 -2.19 -19.02 -5.75
N ARG A 188 -1.29 -19.94 -5.38
CA ARG A 188 0.10 -19.58 -5.04
C ARG A 188 0.86 -19.03 -6.24
N VAL A 189 0.63 -19.55 -7.44
CA VAL A 189 1.24 -18.98 -8.66
C VAL A 189 0.73 -17.56 -8.91
N LEU A 190 -0.58 -17.32 -8.78
CA LEU A 190 -1.17 -15.98 -8.90
C LEU A 190 -0.61 -15.01 -7.86
N PHE A 191 -0.50 -15.44 -6.59
CA PHE A 191 0.11 -14.64 -5.54
C PHE A 191 1.56 -14.25 -5.89
N ASN A 192 2.36 -15.22 -6.35
CA ASN A 192 3.75 -14.97 -6.72
C ASN A 192 3.90 -14.07 -7.95
N ALA A 193 2.91 -14.02 -8.84
CA ALA A 193 2.93 -13.11 -9.99
C ALA A 193 2.93 -11.63 -9.56
N VAL A 194 2.34 -11.32 -8.40
CA VAL A 194 2.25 -9.98 -7.82
C VAL A 194 3.51 -9.60 -7.03
N LEU A 195 4.25 -10.59 -6.50
CA LEU A 195 5.46 -10.33 -5.74
C LEU A 195 6.62 -9.82 -6.63
N PRO A 196 7.53 -8.99 -6.10
CA PRO A 196 8.80 -8.68 -6.75
C PRO A 196 9.62 -9.95 -7.06
N PRO A 197 10.37 -10.01 -8.19
CA PRO A 197 11.15 -11.18 -8.58
C PRO A 197 12.06 -11.74 -7.48
N GLU A 198 12.64 -10.88 -6.63
CA GLU A 198 13.59 -11.21 -5.57
C GLU A 198 12.97 -11.99 -4.39
N LEU A 199 11.64 -11.97 -4.28
CA LEU A 199 10.86 -12.65 -3.25
C LEU A 199 10.15 -13.90 -3.76
N ARG A 200 10.15 -14.14 -5.07
CA ARG A 200 9.60 -15.37 -5.66
C ARG A 200 10.56 -16.53 -5.37
N PHE A 201 10.10 -17.76 -5.11
CA PHE A 201 8.72 -18.26 -5.11
C PHE A 201 8.28 -18.67 -3.69
N VAL A 202 7.18 -18.10 -3.19
CA VAL A 202 6.56 -18.42 -1.90
C VAL A 202 5.59 -19.59 -2.08
N ASN A 203 5.91 -20.75 -1.48
CA ASN A 203 5.11 -21.98 -1.63
C ASN A 203 4.57 -22.54 -0.31
N GLU A 204 4.01 -21.67 0.51
CA GLU A 204 3.38 -22.05 1.79
C GLU A 204 1.98 -21.45 1.92
N LEU A 205 1.26 -21.87 2.96
CA LEU A 205 -0.03 -21.28 3.31
C LEU A 205 0.22 -19.94 4.01
N LEU A 206 -0.33 -18.86 3.45
CA LEU A 206 -0.10 -17.51 3.94
C LEU A 206 -1.11 -17.14 5.03
N ASP A 207 -0.76 -17.45 6.27
CA ASP A 207 -1.43 -16.88 7.43
C ASP A 207 -0.85 -15.50 7.82
N LYS A 208 -1.40 -14.89 8.88
CA LYS A 208 -0.94 -13.58 9.38
C LYS A 208 0.55 -13.58 9.72
N ALA A 209 1.07 -14.68 10.27
CA ALA A 209 2.46 -14.76 10.69
C ALA A 209 3.40 -14.93 9.50
N ALA A 210 3.02 -15.75 8.51
CA ALA A 210 3.73 -15.93 7.26
C ALA A 210 3.80 -14.62 6.46
N LEU A 211 2.68 -13.89 6.35
CA LEU A 211 2.68 -12.57 5.69
C LEU A 211 3.59 -11.57 6.42
N LYS A 212 3.58 -11.54 7.76
CA LYS A 212 4.49 -10.68 8.52
C LYS A 212 5.96 -11.03 8.28
N LYS A 213 6.30 -12.32 8.16
CA LYS A 213 7.65 -12.78 7.78
C LYS A 213 8.00 -12.34 6.36
N LEU A 214 7.09 -12.50 5.40
CA LEU A 214 7.29 -12.08 4.02
C LEU A 214 7.59 -10.58 3.91
N VAL A 215 6.83 -9.74 4.63
CA VAL A 215 7.10 -8.29 4.67
C VAL A 215 8.46 -8.00 5.31
N ALA A 216 8.83 -8.71 6.38
CA ALA A 216 10.14 -8.55 7.01
C ALA A 216 11.30 -9.00 6.09
N GLU A 217 11.11 -10.02 5.28
CA GLU A 217 12.07 -10.44 4.25
C GLU A 217 12.15 -9.44 3.09
N GLY A 218 11.01 -8.90 2.65
CA GLY A 218 10.93 -7.81 1.69
C GLY A 218 11.74 -6.61 2.14
N TYR A 219 11.62 -6.22 3.42
CA TYR A 219 12.42 -5.14 3.99
C TYR A 219 13.92 -5.38 3.92
N LYS A 220 14.37 -6.62 4.17
CA LYS A 220 15.80 -6.96 4.14
C LYS A 220 16.36 -6.98 2.71
N LYS A 221 15.58 -7.40 1.72
CA LYS A 221 16.03 -7.56 0.33
C LYS A 221 15.84 -6.30 -0.52
N LEU A 222 14.69 -5.64 -0.37
CA LEU A 222 14.24 -4.53 -1.23
C LEU A 222 14.39 -3.16 -0.56
N GLY A 223 14.62 -3.11 0.75
CA GLY A 223 14.68 -1.87 1.52
C GLY A 223 13.31 -1.23 1.74
N LEU A 224 13.31 0.06 2.09
CA LEU A 224 12.09 0.79 2.46
C LEU A 224 11.09 0.92 1.30
N GLU A 225 11.54 1.44 0.17
CA GLU A 225 10.68 1.76 -0.98
C GLU A 225 10.04 0.49 -1.57
N GLY A 226 10.87 -0.53 -1.87
CA GLY A 226 10.33 -1.79 -2.41
C GLY A 226 9.46 -2.57 -1.41
N THR A 227 9.60 -2.33 -0.09
CA THR A 227 8.65 -2.90 0.89
C THR A 227 7.32 -2.17 0.87
N ALA A 228 7.31 -0.84 0.72
CA ALA A 228 6.06 -0.10 0.59
C ALA A 228 5.28 -0.59 -0.64
N GLU A 229 5.96 -0.71 -1.78
CA GLU A 229 5.38 -1.27 -3.02
C GLU A 229 4.89 -2.70 -2.84
N LEU A 230 5.66 -3.56 -2.15
CA LEU A 230 5.27 -4.93 -1.85
C LEU A 230 3.97 -5.01 -1.04
N VAL A 231 3.83 -4.22 0.03
CA VAL A 231 2.64 -4.29 0.88
C VAL A 231 1.42 -3.69 0.17
N ASP A 232 1.62 -2.68 -0.67
CA ASP A 232 0.56 -2.18 -1.56
C ASP A 232 0.15 -3.20 -2.62
N ALA A 233 1.11 -3.90 -3.23
CA ALA A 233 0.81 -4.96 -4.20
C ALA A 233 0.01 -6.10 -3.54
N ILE A 234 0.34 -6.48 -2.31
CA ILE A 234 -0.43 -7.51 -1.55
C ILE A 234 -1.85 -7.01 -1.22
N LYS A 235 -2.05 -5.70 -1.05
CA LYS A 235 -3.37 -5.12 -0.78
C LYS A 235 -4.32 -5.22 -1.96
N ASP A 236 -3.78 -5.14 -3.17
CA ASP A 236 -4.56 -5.09 -4.41
C ASP A 236 -4.87 -6.49 -4.99
N ILE A 237 -4.52 -7.56 -4.27
CA ILE A 237 -4.87 -8.96 -4.55
C ILE A 237 -6.33 -9.25 -4.19
#